data_AF-A0A963BR81-F1
#
_entry.id   AF-A0A963BR81-F1
#
_cell.length_a   1.000
_cell.length_b   1.000
_cell.length_c   1.000
_cell.angle_alpha   90.00
_cell.angle_beta   90.00
_cell.angle_gamma   90.00
#
_symmetry.space_group_name_H-M   'P 1'
#
loop_
_entity.id
_entity.type
_entity.pdbx_description
1 polymer ?
#
loop_
_entity_poly.entity_id
_entity_poly.type
_entity_poly.pdbx_seq_one_letter_code
_entity_poly.pdbx_strand_id
1 'polypeptide(L)'
;ADYYGSESDENALYTANVIANAKININGEEVDASKITPEFISGTLQEAGGIEANVASGYHAIEFLLWGQDLNGTDAGSGNRPATDFSLENCSNDHCDRRRQYLSAASDLLVADLEEMAANWQAGGAARKALEEAGPAGGLTTILTGMGSLSYGELAGERMKLGLLLGDPEEEHDCFSDNTHNSHLYDAVGIRNVYLGSYT
;
A
#
# COMPACT_ATOMS: atom_id res chain seq x y z
N ALA A 1 9.93 4.30 22.63
CA ALA A 1 10.52 5.40 21.86
C ALA A 1 9.64 5.56 20.64
N ASP A 2 9.18 6.76 20.31
CA ASP A 2 8.36 6.97 19.12
C ASP A 2 9.20 6.68 17.89
N TYR A 3 9.05 5.46 17.35
CA TYR A 3 9.79 4.96 16.20
C TYR A 3 9.44 5.75 14.93
N TYR A 4 8.18 6.19 14.84
CA TYR A 4 7.59 6.98 13.75
C TYR A 4 7.89 8.49 13.79
N GLY A 5 8.92 8.93 14.52
CA GLY A 5 9.25 10.35 14.64
C GLY A 5 8.09 11.24 15.12
N SER A 6 8.29 12.56 15.07
CA SER A 6 7.22 13.53 15.41
C SER A 6 7.11 14.68 14.41
N GLU A 7 8.05 14.78 13.47
CA GLU A 7 8.12 15.82 12.45
C GLU A 7 9.03 15.36 11.30
N SER A 8 8.91 16.02 10.16
CA SER A 8 9.79 15.86 9.02
C SER A 8 10.06 17.23 8.39
N ASP A 9 11.33 17.55 8.17
CA ASP A 9 11.74 18.78 7.47
C ASP A 9 11.35 18.76 5.98
N GLU A 10 11.13 17.57 5.42
CA GLU A 10 10.82 17.36 4.00
C GLU A 10 9.32 17.12 3.76
N ASN A 11 8.58 16.67 4.79
CA ASN A 11 7.16 16.36 4.68
C ASN A 11 6.31 17.11 5.72
N ALA A 12 5.73 18.24 5.29
CA ALA A 12 4.82 19.02 6.12
C ALA A 12 3.53 18.26 6.53
N LEU A 13 3.22 17.13 5.88
CA LEU A 13 2.08 16.28 6.17
C LEU A 13 2.43 15.07 7.06
N TYR A 14 3.67 14.97 7.56
CA TYR A 14 4.15 13.80 8.31
C TYR A 14 3.25 13.40 9.48
N THR A 15 2.69 14.38 10.20
CA THR A 15 1.76 14.14 11.31
C THR A 15 0.30 14.44 10.97
N ALA A 16 -0.02 14.61 9.68
CA ALA A 16 -1.38 14.89 9.24
C ALA A 16 -2.31 13.72 9.58
N ASN A 17 -3.41 14.03 10.25
CA ASN A 17 -4.39 13.02 10.67
C ASN A 17 -5.78 13.35 10.11
N VAL A 18 -6.08 12.82 8.92
CA VAL A 18 -7.37 13.03 8.26
C VAL A 18 -8.52 12.32 8.96
N ILE A 19 -8.27 11.31 9.80
CA ILE A 19 -9.34 10.66 10.57
C ILE A 19 -9.81 11.59 11.69
N ALA A 20 -8.89 12.23 12.40
CA ALA A 20 -9.21 13.13 13.51
C ALA A 20 -9.67 14.53 13.05
N ASN A 21 -9.25 14.96 11.85
CA ASN A 21 -9.47 16.34 11.39
C ASN A 21 -10.35 16.39 10.14
N ALA A 22 -11.44 17.14 10.20
CA ALA A 22 -12.31 17.42 9.05
C ALA A 22 -11.73 18.49 8.10
N LYS A 23 -10.61 19.11 8.47
CA LYS A 23 -9.86 20.07 7.67
C LYS A 23 -8.38 19.80 7.87
N ILE A 24 -7.63 19.75 6.79
CA ILE A 24 -6.17 19.63 6.82
C ILE A 24 -5.54 20.72 5.97
N ASN A 25 -4.27 21.01 6.18
CA ASN A 25 -3.54 21.96 5.35
C ASN A 25 -2.60 21.19 4.42
N ILE A 26 -2.74 21.38 3.11
CA ILE A 26 -1.83 20.82 2.10
C ILE A 26 -1.23 22.00 1.33
N ASN A 27 0.10 22.12 1.31
CA ASN A 27 0.82 23.20 0.61
C ASN A 27 0.35 24.64 0.95
N GLY A 28 -0.06 24.88 2.20
CA GLY A 28 -0.55 26.19 2.65
C GLY A 28 -2.04 26.40 2.42
N GLU A 29 -2.73 25.50 1.73
CA GLU A 29 -4.17 25.60 1.44
C GLU A 29 -4.99 24.73 2.40
N GLU A 30 -6.12 25.25 2.87
CA GLU A 30 -7.07 24.50 3.69
C GLU A 30 -7.91 23.57 2.79
N VAL A 31 -7.85 22.28 3.05
CA VAL A 31 -8.55 21.23 2.32
C VAL A 31 -9.64 20.63 3.21
N ASP A 32 -10.85 20.51 2.65
CA ASP A 32 -12.01 19.91 3.31
C ASP A 32 -11.89 18.38 3.30
N ALA A 33 -11.68 17.79 4.48
CA ALA A 33 -11.63 16.35 4.71
C ALA A 33 -12.89 15.84 5.41
N SER A 34 -13.98 16.63 5.47
CA SER A 34 -15.21 16.25 6.17
C SER A 34 -15.84 14.96 5.63
N LYS A 35 -15.61 14.64 4.34
CA LYS A 35 -15.96 13.37 3.72
C LYS A 35 -14.72 12.71 3.14
N ILE A 36 -14.47 11.47 3.54
CA ILE A 36 -13.40 10.64 3.01
C ILE A 36 -14.03 9.73 1.93
N THR A 37 -13.90 10.13 0.66
CA THR A 37 -14.40 9.34 -0.49
C THR A 37 -13.23 8.74 -1.26
N PRO A 38 -13.47 7.73 -2.14
CA PRO A 38 -12.46 7.23 -3.05
C PRO A 38 -11.73 8.34 -3.80
N GLU A 39 -12.46 9.32 -4.35
CA GLU A 39 -11.90 10.43 -5.12
C GLU A 39 -11.06 11.38 -4.27
N PHE A 40 -11.44 11.57 -3.01
CA PHE A 40 -10.64 12.37 -2.07
C PHE A 40 -9.33 11.67 -1.72
N ILE A 41 -9.37 10.36 -1.50
CA ILE A 41 -8.17 9.57 -1.20
C ILE A 41 -7.21 9.61 -2.40
N SER A 42 -7.66 9.20 -3.60
CA SER A 42 -6.78 9.08 -4.77
C SER A 42 -6.40 10.42 -5.40
N GLY A 43 -7.31 11.39 -5.40
CA GLY A 43 -7.10 12.68 -6.06
C GLY A 43 -6.56 13.79 -5.18
N THR A 44 -6.51 13.61 -3.85
CA THR A 44 -6.08 14.67 -2.92
C THR A 44 -5.10 14.18 -1.85
N LEU A 45 -5.29 12.99 -1.28
CA LEU A 45 -4.42 12.51 -0.19
C LEU A 45 -3.21 11.71 -0.68
N GLN A 46 -3.39 10.87 -1.71
CA GLN A 46 -2.30 10.10 -2.29
C GLN A 46 -1.26 11.05 -2.88
N GLU A 47 -0.02 10.90 -2.43
CA GLU A 47 1.12 11.75 -2.81
C GLU A 47 0.89 13.25 -2.56
N ALA A 48 0.04 13.58 -1.58
CA ALA A 48 -0.30 14.95 -1.23
C ALA A 48 0.95 15.81 -1.05
N GLY A 49 0.92 17.02 -1.59
CA GLY A 49 2.10 17.90 -1.59
C GLY A 49 3.14 17.57 -2.67
N GLY A 50 2.90 16.56 -3.50
CA GLY A 50 3.89 16.03 -4.45
C GLY A 50 4.95 15.17 -3.75
N ILE A 51 4.60 14.57 -2.61
CA ILE A 51 5.53 13.80 -1.76
C ILE A 51 5.12 12.33 -1.82
N GLU A 52 5.94 11.50 -2.46
CA GLU A 52 5.66 10.08 -2.70
C GLU A 52 5.43 9.28 -1.41
N ALA A 53 6.08 9.67 -0.31
CA ALA A 53 5.91 9.04 1.00
C ALA A 53 4.49 9.22 1.60
N ASN A 54 3.66 10.13 1.06
CA ASN A 54 2.27 10.28 1.49
C ASN A 54 1.38 9.22 0.84
N VAL A 55 1.46 7.99 1.35
CA VAL A 55 0.67 6.85 0.89
C VAL A 55 -0.70 6.84 1.60
N ALA A 56 -1.77 7.07 0.82
CA ALA A 56 -3.15 7.16 1.31
C ALA A 56 -4.08 6.08 0.75
N SER A 57 -3.62 5.32 -0.25
CA SER A 57 -4.43 4.33 -0.96
C SER A 57 -3.78 2.95 -1.00
N GLY A 58 -4.48 1.96 -1.54
CA GLY A 58 -3.97 0.61 -1.72
C GLY A 58 -3.93 -0.26 -0.46
N TYR A 59 -3.22 -1.39 -0.56
CA TYR A 59 -3.17 -2.42 0.48
C TYR A 59 -2.63 -1.88 1.82
N HIS A 60 -1.53 -1.13 1.81
CA HIS A 60 -0.90 -0.67 3.06
C HIS A 60 -1.69 0.42 3.79
N ALA A 61 -2.48 1.23 3.08
CA ALA A 61 -3.42 2.14 3.73
C ALA A 61 -4.49 1.35 4.50
N ILE A 62 -5.01 0.27 3.92
CA ILE A 62 -5.96 -0.64 4.58
C ILE A 62 -5.28 -1.39 5.73
N GLU A 63 -4.06 -1.86 5.53
CA GLU A 63 -3.26 -2.54 6.55
C GLU A 63 -3.07 -1.64 7.78
N PHE A 64 -2.60 -0.41 7.60
CA PHE A 64 -2.46 0.57 8.67
C PHE A 64 -3.79 0.89 9.38
N LEU A 65 -4.88 0.95 8.62
CA LEU A 65 -6.21 1.14 9.20
C LEU A 65 -6.61 -0.04 10.08
N LEU A 66 -6.24 -1.27 9.74
CA LEU A 66 -6.66 -2.47 10.46
C LEU A 66 -5.72 -2.83 11.61
N TRP A 67 -4.41 -2.69 11.45
CA TRP A 67 -3.40 -3.03 12.46
C TRP A 67 -2.94 -1.82 13.27
N GLY A 68 -2.97 -0.62 12.70
CA GLY A 68 -2.36 0.57 13.30
C GLY A 68 -0.84 0.57 13.15
N GLN A 69 -0.19 1.50 13.85
CA GLN A 69 1.27 1.51 13.97
C GLN A 69 1.75 0.22 14.63
N ASP A 70 2.84 -0.34 14.10
CA ASP A 70 3.60 -1.34 14.83
C ASP A 70 4.67 -0.66 15.69
N LEU A 71 4.62 -0.90 17.01
CA LEU A 71 5.52 -0.26 17.97
C LEU A 71 6.53 -1.25 18.57
N ASN A 72 6.67 -2.44 17.97
CA ASN A 72 7.62 -3.45 18.43
C ASN A 72 9.04 -3.22 17.91
N GLY A 73 9.25 -2.22 17.02
CA GLY A 73 10.56 -1.95 16.45
C GLY A 73 11.03 -3.15 15.63
N THR A 74 12.25 -3.65 15.87
CA THR A 74 12.75 -4.86 15.18
C THR A 74 12.41 -6.16 15.92
N ASP A 75 11.71 -6.07 17.06
CA ASP A 75 11.26 -7.26 17.80
C ASP A 75 9.95 -7.78 17.20
N ALA A 76 9.63 -9.05 17.44
CA ALA A 76 8.42 -9.65 16.88
C ALA A 76 7.13 -9.05 17.47
N GLY A 77 6.15 -8.79 16.62
CA GLY A 77 4.80 -8.37 16.98
C GLY A 77 4.24 -7.37 15.99
N SER A 78 2.95 -7.47 15.68
CA SER A 78 2.28 -6.56 14.75
C SER A 78 1.65 -5.36 15.47
N GLY A 79 1.10 -4.44 14.68
CA GLY A 79 0.16 -3.44 15.16
C GLY A 79 -1.02 -4.05 15.93
N ASN A 80 -1.47 -3.35 16.98
CA ASN A 80 -2.44 -3.84 17.96
C ASN A 80 -3.74 -3.03 17.98
N ARG A 81 -4.16 -2.46 16.84
CA ARG A 81 -5.42 -1.69 16.78
C ARG A 81 -6.61 -2.57 17.20
N PRO A 82 -7.40 -2.15 18.19
CA PRO A 82 -8.54 -2.93 18.62
C PRO A 82 -9.70 -2.78 17.64
N ALA A 83 -10.50 -3.84 17.42
CA ALA A 83 -11.68 -3.78 16.55
C ALA A 83 -12.72 -2.73 17.00
N THR A 84 -12.71 -2.34 18.27
CA THR A 84 -13.52 -1.25 18.82
C THR A 84 -13.20 0.11 18.20
N ASP A 85 -12.06 0.29 17.51
CA ASP A 85 -11.79 1.47 16.68
C ASP A 85 -12.71 1.61 15.47
N PHE A 86 -13.55 0.61 15.21
CA PHE A 86 -14.58 0.64 14.18
C PHE A 86 -16.00 0.49 14.76
N SER A 87 -16.14 0.53 16.09
CA SER A 87 -17.43 0.49 16.75
C SER A 87 -18.03 1.88 16.87
N LEU A 88 -19.26 2.05 16.39
CA LEU A 88 -20.02 3.30 16.59
C LEU A 88 -20.62 3.41 18.00
N GLU A 89 -20.68 2.30 18.73
CA GLU A 89 -21.27 2.23 20.07
C GLU A 89 -20.21 2.26 21.17
N ASN A 90 -19.08 1.58 20.95
CA ASN A 90 -18.01 1.39 21.93
C ASN A 90 -16.65 1.81 21.33
N CYS A 91 -16.56 3.05 20.86
CA CYS A 91 -15.39 3.56 20.15
C CYS A 91 -14.18 3.72 21.10
N SER A 92 -13.05 3.10 20.77
CA SER A 92 -11.85 3.13 21.62
C SER A 92 -11.00 4.39 21.48
N ASN A 93 -10.84 4.92 20.26
CA ASN A 93 -9.90 6.01 19.96
C ASN A 93 -10.56 7.17 19.20
N ASP A 94 -11.80 7.51 19.57
CA ASP A 94 -12.64 8.50 18.87
C ASP A 94 -12.73 8.27 17.34
N HIS A 95 -13.51 9.11 16.65
CA HIS A 95 -13.60 9.18 15.18
C HIS A 95 -13.83 7.83 14.47
N CYS A 96 -14.46 6.86 15.14
CA CYS A 96 -14.68 5.52 14.60
C CYS A 96 -15.54 5.54 13.33
N ASP A 97 -16.47 6.49 13.23
CA ASP A 97 -17.24 6.76 12.02
C ASP A 97 -16.36 7.15 10.83
N ARG A 98 -15.39 8.04 11.04
CA ARG A 98 -14.46 8.49 10.00
C ARG A 98 -13.44 7.41 9.64
N ARG A 99 -12.96 6.64 10.62
CA ARG A 99 -12.08 5.48 10.38
C ARG A 99 -12.78 4.41 9.54
N ARG A 100 -14.06 4.13 9.82
CA ARG A 100 -14.91 3.26 8.96
C ARG A 100 -15.07 3.83 7.56
N GLN A 101 -15.31 5.14 7.45
CA GLN A 101 -15.46 5.81 6.16
C GLN A 101 -14.18 5.66 5.31
N TYR A 102 -13.02 5.90 5.91
CA TYR A 102 -11.73 5.70 5.23
C TYR A 102 -11.57 4.25 4.79
N LEU A 103 -11.73 3.29 5.71
CA LEU A 103 -11.56 1.87 5.38
C LEU A 103 -12.47 1.43 4.23
N SER A 104 -13.73 1.88 4.21
CA SER A 104 -14.64 1.62 3.10
C SER A 104 -14.14 2.23 1.79
N ALA A 105 -13.80 3.52 1.79
CA ALA A 105 -13.37 4.23 0.59
C ALA A 105 -12.05 3.69 0.01
N ALA A 106 -11.08 3.37 0.86
CA ALA A 106 -9.83 2.75 0.44
C ALA A 106 -10.04 1.33 -0.11
N SER A 107 -10.98 0.56 0.49
CA SER A 107 -11.35 -0.76 -0.02
C SER A 107 -12.04 -0.67 -1.38
N ASP A 108 -12.94 0.29 -1.57
CA ASP A 108 -13.63 0.51 -2.84
C ASP A 108 -12.62 0.89 -3.95
N LEU A 109 -11.63 1.74 -3.65
CA LEU A 109 -10.52 2.03 -4.57
C LEU A 109 -9.72 0.78 -4.92
N LEU A 110 -9.30 0.01 -3.92
CA LEU A 110 -8.52 -1.20 -4.15
C LEU A 110 -9.27 -2.20 -5.03
N VAL A 111 -10.58 -2.38 -4.81
CA VAL A 111 -11.41 -3.23 -5.65
C VAL A 111 -11.45 -2.70 -7.08
N ALA A 112 -11.67 -1.40 -7.27
CA ALA A 112 -11.71 -0.79 -8.60
C ALA A 112 -10.37 -0.97 -9.35
N ASP A 113 -9.24 -0.74 -8.69
CA ASP A 113 -7.90 -0.91 -9.26
C ASP A 113 -7.64 -2.38 -9.67
N LEU A 114 -8.05 -3.34 -8.82
CA LEU A 114 -7.93 -4.77 -9.11
C LEU A 114 -8.86 -5.22 -10.25
N GLU A 115 -10.06 -4.65 -10.34
CA GLU A 115 -10.98 -4.90 -11.45
C GLU A 115 -10.41 -4.37 -12.77
N GLU A 116 -9.81 -3.18 -12.78
CA GLU A 116 -9.12 -2.63 -13.94
C GLU A 116 -7.94 -3.54 -14.35
N MET A 117 -7.09 -3.93 -13.38
CA MET A 117 -5.96 -4.81 -13.63
C MET A 117 -6.41 -6.15 -14.22
N ALA A 118 -7.45 -6.76 -13.67
CA ALA A 118 -8.02 -7.98 -14.22
C ALA A 118 -8.55 -7.78 -15.64
N ALA A 119 -9.29 -6.69 -15.90
CA ALA A 119 -9.83 -6.36 -17.22
C ALA A 119 -8.72 -6.17 -18.28
N ASN A 120 -7.60 -5.56 -17.91
CA ASN A 120 -6.45 -5.37 -18.79
C ASN A 120 -5.83 -6.70 -19.27
N TRP A 121 -5.93 -7.77 -18.47
CA TRP A 121 -5.38 -9.10 -18.78
C TRP A 121 -6.40 -10.13 -19.29
N GLN A 122 -7.70 -9.84 -19.23
CA GLN A 122 -8.74 -10.67 -19.84
C GLN A 122 -8.55 -10.82 -21.35
N ALA A 123 -9.25 -11.78 -21.96
CA ALA A 123 -9.23 -11.97 -23.41
C ALA A 123 -9.64 -10.67 -24.13
N GLY A 124 -8.73 -10.13 -24.94
CA GLY A 124 -8.92 -8.86 -25.64
C GLY A 124 -8.67 -7.59 -24.81
N GLY A 125 -8.23 -7.72 -23.55
CA GLY A 125 -7.76 -6.63 -22.71
C GLY A 125 -6.47 -5.98 -23.25
N ALA A 126 -6.20 -4.74 -22.86
CA ALA A 126 -5.13 -3.93 -23.44
C ALA A 126 -3.74 -4.53 -23.20
N ALA A 127 -3.43 -4.95 -21.97
CA ALA A 127 -2.13 -5.54 -21.63
C ALA A 127 -1.93 -6.88 -22.34
N ARG A 128 -2.96 -7.73 -22.37
CA ARG A 128 -2.89 -9.01 -23.10
C ARG A 128 -2.69 -8.82 -24.60
N LYS A 129 -3.43 -7.90 -25.23
CA LYS A 129 -3.26 -7.57 -26.65
C LYS A 129 -1.85 -7.06 -26.95
N ALA A 130 -1.34 -6.14 -26.15
CA ALA A 130 0.01 -5.60 -26.33
C ALA A 130 1.08 -6.71 -26.26
N LEU A 131 0.92 -7.67 -25.33
CA LEU A 131 1.83 -8.81 -25.23
C LEU A 131 1.73 -9.76 -26.44
N GLU A 132 0.51 -10.03 -26.93
CA GLU A 132 0.27 -10.87 -28.12
C GLU A 132 0.80 -10.22 -29.40
N GLU A 133 0.60 -8.91 -29.57
CA GLU A 133 1.04 -8.11 -30.73
C GLU A 133 2.56 -7.95 -30.81
N ALA A 134 3.27 -8.04 -29.67
CA ALA A 134 4.73 -8.09 -29.63
C ALA A 134 5.33 -9.35 -30.28
N GLY A 135 4.49 -10.34 -30.61
CA GLY A 135 4.89 -11.62 -31.19
C GLY A 135 5.70 -12.49 -30.22
N PRO A 136 6.09 -13.72 -30.61
CA PRO A 136 6.71 -14.67 -29.69
C PRO A 136 8.01 -14.15 -29.03
N ALA A 137 8.90 -13.52 -29.82
CA ALA A 137 10.16 -13.00 -29.29
C ALA A 137 9.97 -11.77 -28.38
N GLY A 138 9.07 -10.87 -28.75
CA GLY A 138 8.74 -9.69 -27.94
C GLY A 138 8.02 -10.07 -26.65
N GLY A 139 7.04 -10.96 -26.73
CA GLY A 139 6.33 -11.48 -25.56
C GLY A 139 7.25 -12.19 -24.56
N LEU A 140 8.16 -13.04 -25.05
CA LEU A 140 9.19 -13.65 -24.20
C LEU A 140 10.12 -12.62 -23.59
N THR A 141 10.52 -11.59 -24.34
CA THR A 141 11.35 -10.49 -23.82
C THR A 141 10.62 -9.78 -22.68
N THR A 142 9.36 -9.42 -22.85
CA THR A 142 8.53 -8.79 -21.81
C THR A 142 8.40 -9.66 -20.56
N ILE A 143 8.10 -10.95 -20.73
CA ILE A 143 7.96 -11.91 -19.62
C ILE A 143 9.28 -12.05 -18.84
N LEU A 144 10.40 -12.27 -19.55
CA LEU A 144 11.71 -12.44 -18.91
C LEU A 144 12.20 -11.16 -18.25
N THR A 145 11.89 -10.00 -18.83
CA THR A 145 12.19 -8.70 -18.24
C THR A 145 11.41 -8.50 -16.94
N GLY A 146 10.10 -8.75 -16.95
CA GLY A 146 9.26 -8.65 -15.75
C GLY A 146 9.72 -9.59 -14.63
N MET A 147 10.07 -10.84 -14.95
CA MET A 147 10.64 -11.76 -13.95
C MET A 147 11.98 -11.26 -13.40
N GLY A 148 12.86 -10.72 -14.26
CA GLY A 148 14.13 -10.14 -13.84
C GLY A 148 13.97 -8.94 -12.93
N SER A 149 13.09 -8.00 -13.30
CA SER A 149 12.74 -6.82 -12.50
C SER A 149 12.18 -7.19 -11.14
N LEU A 150 11.17 -8.09 -11.09
CA LEU A 150 10.56 -8.49 -9.82
C LEU A 150 11.54 -9.26 -8.93
N SER A 151 12.35 -10.16 -9.49
CA SER A 151 13.27 -10.99 -8.70
C SER A 151 14.45 -10.21 -8.13
N TYR A 152 15.23 -9.55 -9.01
CA TYR A 152 16.48 -8.90 -8.60
C TYR A 152 16.27 -7.45 -8.18
N GLY A 153 15.50 -6.68 -8.94
CA GLY A 153 15.25 -5.27 -8.66
C GLY A 153 14.40 -5.11 -7.41
N GLU A 154 13.16 -5.57 -7.48
CA GLU A 154 12.16 -5.31 -6.43
C GLU A 154 12.36 -6.20 -5.21
N LEU A 155 12.25 -7.53 -5.35
CA LEU A 155 12.24 -8.44 -4.21
C LEU A 155 13.58 -8.45 -3.48
N ALA A 156 14.67 -8.73 -4.20
CA ALA A 156 16.00 -8.80 -3.57
C ALA A 156 16.60 -7.42 -3.25
N GLY A 157 16.39 -6.43 -4.12
CA GLY A 157 17.05 -5.13 -4.05
C GLY A 157 16.37 -4.16 -3.09
N GLU A 158 15.07 -3.96 -3.24
CA GLU A 158 14.31 -2.99 -2.46
C GLU A 158 13.70 -3.67 -1.21
N ARG A 159 12.88 -4.71 -1.39
CA ARG A 159 12.06 -5.29 -0.29
C ARG A 159 12.86 -6.05 0.77
N MET A 160 13.89 -6.79 0.38
CA MET A 160 14.69 -7.60 1.32
C MET A 160 15.92 -6.86 1.85
N LYS A 161 16.64 -6.18 0.97
CA LYS A 161 17.97 -5.66 1.28
C LYS A 161 17.91 -4.34 2.05
N LEU A 162 16.97 -3.44 1.75
CA LEU A 162 16.91 -2.13 2.43
C LEU A 162 16.60 -2.31 3.91
N GLY A 163 15.48 -2.96 4.25
CA GLY A 163 15.12 -3.25 5.65
C GLY A 163 16.25 -3.96 6.42
N LEU A 164 16.91 -4.95 5.80
CA LEU A 164 18.04 -5.66 6.42
C LEU A 164 19.27 -4.78 6.65
N LEU A 165 19.62 -3.89 5.72
CA LEU A 165 20.82 -3.07 5.81
C LEU A 165 20.63 -1.84 6.68
N LEU A 166 19.45 -1.22 6.63
CA LEU A 166 19.12 -0.02 7.38
C LEU A 166 18.70 -0.37 8.81
N GLY A 167 18.19 -1.59 9.05
CA GLY A 167 17.63 -1.97 10.34
C GLY A 167 16.41 -1.12 10.69
N ASP A 168 15.68 -0.69 9.66
CA ASP A 168 14.53 0.20 9.74
C ASP A 168 13.23 -0.58 9.48
N PRO A 169 12.42 -0.87 10.51
CA PRO A 169 11.07 -1.40 10.37
C PRO A 169 10.17 -0.69 9.35
N GLU A 170 10.35 0.60 9.08
CA GLU A 170 9.54 1.28 8.05
C GLU A 170 9.92 0.87 6.62
N GLU A 171 11.11 0.32 6.43
CA GLU A 171 11.57 -0.25 5.16
C GLU A 171 11.15 -1.73 5.00
N GLU A 172 10.46 -2.29 6.00
CA GLU A 172 9.87 -3.62 5.92
C GLU A 172 8.52 -3.57 5.20
N HIS A 173 8.38 -4.36 4.14
CA HIS A 173 7.11 -4.53 3.44
C HIS A 173 6.07 -5.22 4.36
N ASP A 174 4.85 -4.69 4.48
CA ASP A 174 3.84 -5.18 5.44
C ASP A 174 4.22 -5.01 6.93
N CYS A 175 4.98 -3.95 7.26
CA CYS A 175 5.46 -3.68 8.62
C CYS A 175 4.35 -3.54 9.68
N PHE A 176 3.12 -3.17 9.30
CA PHE A 176 2.04 -3.03 10.27
C PHE A 176 1.46 -4.39 10.70
N SER A 177 1.50 -5.39 9.82
CA SER A 177 0.84 -6.69 10.02
C SER A 177 1.78 -7.87 10.24
N ASP A 178 3.10 -7.67 10.21
CA ASP A 178 4.13 -8.72 10.27
C ASP A 178 3.99 -9.79 9.18
N ASN A 179 3.45 -9.42 8.01
CA ASN A 179 3.12 -10.37 6.95
C ASN A 179 4.17 -10.47 5.83
N THR A 180 5.29 -9.76 5.97
CA THR A 180 6.40 -9.62 5.01
C THR A 180 6.83 -10.93 4.38
N HIS A 181 7.01 -11.96 5.22
CA HIS A 181 7.46 -13.29 4.81
C HIS A 181 6.52 -13.96 3.81
N ASN A 182 5.20 -13.76 3.93
CA ASN A 182 4.23 -14.29 2.98
C ASN A 182 4.28 -13.51 1.67
N SER A 183 4.37 -12.18 1.71
CA SER A 183 4.49 -11.36 0.50
C SER A 183 5.74 -11.71 -0.30
N HIS A 184 6.87 -11.92 0.38
CA HIS A 184 8.11 -12.37 -0.25
C HIS A 184 7.99 -13.78 -0.85
N LEU A 185 7.34 -14.70 -0.13
CA LEU A 185 7.09 -16.05 -0.62
C LEU A 185 6.22 -16.01 -1.88
N TYR A 186 5.15 -15.22 -1.90
CA TYR A 186 4.23 -15.19 -3.04
C TYR A 186 4.81 -14.44 -4.26
N ASP A 187 5.69 -13.47 -4.07
CA ASP A 187 6.52 -12.93 -5.16
C ASP A 187 7.37 -14.03 -5.80
N ALA A 188 8.06 -14.84 -5.00
CA ALA A 188 8.87 -15.96 -5.48
C ALA A 188 8.03 -17.05 -6.16
N VAL A 189 6.85 -17.36 -5.62
CA VAL A 189 5.88 -18.29 -6.25
C VAL A 189 5.42 -17.74 -7.59
N GLY A 190 5.11 -16.44 -7.70
CA GLY A 190 4.72 -15.79 -8.95
C GLY A 190 5.80 -15.93 -10.03
N ILE A 191 7.05 -15.63 -9.69
CA ILE A 191 8.21 -15.82 -10.58
C ILE A 191 8.32 -17.27 -11.03
N ARG A 192 8.24 -18.23 -10.08
CA ARG A 192 8.31 -19.66 -10.38
C ARG A 192 7.17 -20.09 -11.31
N ASN A 193 5.96 -19.60 -11.09
CA ASN A 193 4.79 -19.98 -11.88
C ASN A 193 4.94 -19.55 -13.34
N VAL A 194 5.44 -18.33 -13.56
CA VAL A 194 5.72 -17.81 -14.90
C VAL A 194 6.87 -18.57 -15.56
N TYR A 195 7.96 -18.85 -14.83
CA TYR A 195 9.11 -19.59 -15.36
C TYR A 195 8.75 -21.02 -15.79
N LEU A 196 7.93 -21.72 -15.00
CA LEU A 196 7.50 -23.10 -15.28
C LEU A 196 6.27 -23.18 -16.19
N GLY A 197 5.58 -22.06 -16.43
CA GLY A 197 4.31 -22.03 -17.16
C GLY A 197 3.19 -22.80 -16.44
N SER A 198 3.21 -22.84 -15.11
CA SER A 198 2.26 -23.61 -14.31
C SER A 198 1.97 -22.92 -12.99
N TYR A 199 0.68 -22.85 -12.61
CA TYR A 199 0.19 -22.28 -11.35
C TYR A 199 -0.51 -23.33 -10.46
N THR A 200 -0.36 -24.62 -10.78
CA THR A 200 -0.90 -25.76 -10.00
C THR A 200 0.05 -26.25 -8.92
#